data_AF-A0A8C5EBG3-F1
#
_entry.id   AF-A0A8C5EBG3-F1
#
_cell.length_a   1.000
_cell.length_b   1.000
_cell.length_c   1.000
_cell.angle_alpha   90.00
_cell.angle_beta   90.00
_cell.angle_gamma   90.00
#
_symmetry.space_group_name_H-M   'P 1'
#
loop_
_entity.id
_entity.type
_entity.pdbx_description
1 polymer ?
#
loop_
_entity_poly.entity_id
_entity_poly.type
_entity_poly.pdbx_seq_one_letter_code
_entity_poly.pdbx_strand_id
1 'polypeptide(L)'
;FFQRKKNENFSTLRLIDDCELFFLSTGPSAILSPPTNIRLNSYNMNLVLSWDPPLGGPLGLYYNAEYKSSVSTYRTGCVNISTLECDFSSENISVYGTYTSRVRAQYGVQSSAWGQSNNITLDKDTLIGPPSVSLFSNGAVLEVDIKDPVFTISNLRNVYHLATYNVSYWKQGQDTKEKMITQLHRMPLNHLNAWSQYCVQVQINTYRNLNPGKPSNITCESTTNPNEAPWLPAVLVFVAVVITSVIVAIVIYWKCKSQLTCPKNKLLEDFRDVSIS
;
A
#
# COMPACT_ATOMS: atom_id res chain seq x y z
N PHE A 1 -82.41 -65.02 -36.86
CA PHE A 1 -81.84 -64.86 -38.22
C PHE A 1 -80.44 -64.29 -38.08
N PHE A 2 -79.39 -65.10 -37.82
CA PHE A 2 -78.55 -65.82 -38.80
C PHE A 2 -78.19 -64.89 -39.98
N GLN A 3 -76.95 -64.50 -40.28
CA GLN A 3 -75.63 -65.17 -40.24
C GLN A 3 -74.51 -64.11 -40.05
N ARG A 4 -73.34 -64.30 -39.44
CA ARG A 4 -72.31 -65.36 -39.42
C ARG A 4 -71.69 -65.69 -40.80
N LYS A 5 -70.67 -64.92 -41.20
CA LYS A 5 -69.62 -65.42 -42.09
C LYS A 5 -68.25 -65.18 -41.45
N LYS A 6 -67.71 -66.25 -40.87
CA LYS A 6 -66.32 -66.43 -40.47
C LYS A 6 -65.63 -67.08 -41.68
N ASN A 7 -64.46 -66.59 -42.06
CA ASN A 7 -63.49 -67.41 -42.79
C ASN A 7 -62.10 -67.04 -42.29
N GLU A 8 -61.48 -67.99 -41.60
CA GLU A 8 -60.06 -68.02 -41.25
C GLU A 8 -59.28 -68.57 -42.46
N ASN A 9 -58.06 -68.08 -42.70
CA ASN A 9 -56.89 -68.95 -42.87
C ASN A 9 -55.55 -68.21 -42.94
N PHE A 10 -54.69 -68.56 -41.98
CA PHE A 10 -53.28 -68.94 -42.11
C PHE A 10 -52.24 -67.97 -42.72
N SER A 11 -51.46 -67.39 -41.80
CA SER A 11 -50.00 -67.53 -41.70
C SER A 11 -49.13 -67.20 -42.93
N THR A 12 -48.49 -66.03 -42.88
CA THR A 12 -47.09 -65.88 -43.29
C THR A 12 -46.42 -64.86 -42.38
N LEU A 13 -45.60 -65.35 -41.44
CA LEU A 13 -44.62 -64.50 -40.76
C LEU A 13 -43.63 -63.98 -41.81
N ARG A 14 -43.55 -62.67 -41.97
CA ARG A 14 -42.33 -62.00 -42.42
C ARG A 14 -41.78 -61.25 -41.22
N LEU A 15 -40.64 -61.73 -40.73
CA LEU A 15 -39.75 -60.98 -39.86
C LEU A 15 -39.34 -59.71 -40.61
N ILE A 16 -39.72 -58.56 -40.09
CA ILE A 16 -39.11 -57.28 -40.43
C ILE A 16 -38.41 -56.85 -39.15
N ASP A 17 -37.08 -57.01 -39.17
CA ASP A 17 -36.14 -56.43 -38.22
C ASP A 17 -36.21 -54.91 -38.34
N ASP A 18 -37.05 -54.27 -37.52
CA ASP A 18 -36.95 -52.83 -37.28
C ASP A 18 -36.14 -52.61 -36.01
N CYS A 19 -34.83 -52.52 -36.22
CA CYS A 19 -33.88 -51.91 -35.30
C CYS A 19 -34.29 -50.44 -35.14
N GLU A 20 -35.20 -50.17 -34.21
CA GLU A 20 -35.55 -48.83 -33.74
C GLU A 20 -34.25 -48.18 -33.24
N LEU A 21 -33.68 -47.33 -34.11
CA LEU A 21 -32.67 -46.36 -33.75
C LEU A 21 -33.22 -45.59 -32.56
N PHE A 22 -32.61 -45.79 -31.39
CA PHE A 22 -32.60 -44.79 -30.35
C PHE A 22 -31.99 -43.53 -30.96
N PHE A 23 -32.84 -42.64 -31.48
CA PHE A 23 -32.48 -41.26 -31.71
C PHE A 23 -32.06 -40.71 -30.34
N LEU A 24 -30.76 -40.65 -30.09
CA LEU A 24 -30.23 -39.75 -29.08
C LEU A 24 -30.73 -38.36 -29.49
N SER A 25 -31.77 -37.89 -28.81
CA SER A 25 -32.18 -36.50 -28.93
C SER A 25 -31.00 -35.69 -28.44
N THR A 26 -30.17 -35.21 -29.37
CA THR A 26 -29.31 -34.07 -29.11
C THR A 26 -30.27 -32.92 -28.82
N GLY A 27 -30.59 -32.72 -27.55
CA GLY A 27 -31.19 -31.49 -27.08
C GLY A 27 -30.36 -30.33 -27.61
N PRO A 28 -30.97 -29.16 -27.88
CA PRO A 28 -30.23 -28.02 -28.39
C PRO A 28 -29.04 -27.78 -27.47
N SER A 29 -27.82 -27.87 -28.02
CA SER A 29 -26.60 -27.48 -27.31
C SER A 29 -26.87 -26.11 -26.69
N ALA A 30 -27.02 -26.06 -25.37
CA ALA A 30 -27.31 -24.83 -24.66
C ALA A 30 -26.18 -23.86 -25.00
N ILE A 31 -26.51 -22.77 -25.72
CA ILE A 31 -25.53 -21.79 -26.14
C ILE A 31 -24.95 -21.16 -24.88
N LEU A 32 -23.64 -21.30 -24.68
CA LEU A 32 -22.96 -20.73 -23.53
C LEU A 32 -23.01 -19.20 -23.61
N SER A 33 -23.68 -18.58 -22.62
CA SER A 33 -23.78 -17.12 -22.51
C SER A 33 -22.41 -16.47 -22.28
N PRO A 34 -22.19 -15.24 -22.78
CA PRO A 34 -20.93 -14.52 -22.54
C PRO A 34 -20.80 -14.07 -21.08
N PRO A 35 -19.56 -13.81 -20.61
CA PRO A 35 -19.33 -13.15 -19.33
C PRO A 35 -20.02 -11.78 -19.23
N THR A 36 -20.34 -11.36 -18.01
CA THR A 36 -21.01 -10.09 -17.72
C THR A 36 -20.10 -9.16 -16.91
N ASN A 37 -20.51 -7.89 -16.72
CA ASN A 37 -19.75 -6.90 -15.93
C ASN A 37 -18.26 -6.80 -16.29
N ILE A 38 -17.96 -6.84 -17.59
CA ILE A 38 -16.59 -6.85 -18.09
C ILE A 38 -15.99 -5.45 -17.94
N ARG A 39 -14.92 -5.34 -17.15
CA ARG A 39 -14.24 -4.08 -16.84
C ARG A 39 -12.76 -4.21 -17.06
N LEU A 40 -12.22 -3.32 -17.90
CA LEU A 40 -10.79 -3.10 -18.01
C LEU A 40 -10.44 -1.95 -17.07
N ASN A 41 -9.51 -2.20 -16.15
CA ASN A 41 -9.08 -1.25 -15.14
C ASN A 41 -7.56 -1.07 -15.21
N SER A 42 -7.08 0.09 -14.77
CA SER A 42 -5.65 0.33 -14.61
C SER A 42 -5.32 0.96 -13.26
N TYR A 43 -4.35 0.38 -12.55
CA TYR A 43 -3.86 0.87 -11.27
C TYR A 43 -2.33 0.86 -11.26
N ASN A 44 -1.70 2.01 -11.05
CA ASN A 44 -0.24 2.16 -11.15
C ASN A 44 0.34 1.59 -12.46
N MET A 45 -0.32 1.85 -13.59
CA MET A 45 0.01 1.27 -14.90
C MET A 45 -0.13 -0.25 -15.01
N ASN A 46 -0.68 -0.94 -14.00
CA ASN A 46 -1.06 -2.34 -14.16
C ASN A 46 -2.41 -2.42 -14.87
N LEU A 47 -2.48 -3.07 -16.04
CA LEU A 47 -3.69 -3.20 -16.84
C LEU A 47 -4.35 -4.56 -16.60
N VAL A 48 -5.53 -4.57 -15.96
CA VAL A 48 -6.22 -5.79 -15.55
C VAL A 48 -7.66 -5.80 -16.07
N LEU A 49 -8.03 -6.88 -16.75
CA LEU A 49 -9.41 -7.17 -17.14
C LEU A 49 -10.08 -8.00 -16.06
N SER A 50 -11.31 -7.67 -15.71
CA SER A 50 -12.14 -8.40 -14.74
C SER A 50 -13.55 -8.58 -15.28
N TRP A 51 -14.24 -9.65 -14.88
CA TRP A 51 -15.60 -9.97 -15.32
C TRP A 51 -16.34 -10.85 -14.32
N ASP A 52 -17.66 -10.91 -14.46
CA ASP A 52 -18.50 -11.86 -13.75
C ASP A 52 -18.80 -13.10 -14.62
N PRO A 53 -18.99 -14.28 -14.02
CA PRO A 53 -19.41 -15.47 -14.74
C PRO A 53 -20.75 -15.28 -15.46
N PRO A 54 -20.99 -16.02 -16.56
CA PRO A 54 -22.30 -16.04 -17.20
C PRO A 54 -23.41 -16.49 -16.24
N LEU A 55 -24.53 -15.74 -16.21
CA LEU A 55 -25.68 -16.08 -15.38
C LEU A 55 -26.26 -17.45 -15.78
N GLY A 56 -26.40 -18.35 -14.80
CA GLY A 56 -26.90 -19.71 -15.03
C GLY A 56 -25.94 -20.60 -15.83
N GLY A 57 -24.67 -20.21 -15.95
CA GLY A 57 -23.63 -21.03 -16.59
C GLY A 57 -23.25 -22.28 -15.77
N PRO A 58 -22.66 -23.30 -16.42
CA PRO A 58 -22.17 -24.48 -15.73
C PRO A 58 -21.01 -24.13 -14.78
N LEU A 59 -20.79 -24.95 -13.75
CA LEU A 59 -19.60 -24.84 -12.91
C LEU A 59 -18.36 -25.32 -13.68
N GLY A 60 -17.18 -24.78 -13.35
CA GLY A 60 -15.92 -25.19 -13.98
C GLY A 60 -15.68 -24.58 -15.37
N LEU A 61 -16.12 -23.34 -15.58
CA LEU A 61 -15.79 -22.58 -16.78
C LEU A 61 -14.32 -22.15 -16.79
N TYR A 62 -13.74 -22.19 -17.99
CA TYR A 62 -12.46 -21.55 -18.28
C TYR A 62 -12.69 -20.30 -19.11
N TYR A 63 -11.74 -19.38 -19.06
CA TYR A 63 -11.82 -18.10 -19.75
C TYR A 63 -10.60 -17.88 -20.63
N ASN A 64 -10.86 -17.24 -21.78
CA ASN A 64 -9.85 -16.76 -22.70
C ASN A 64 -10.03 -15.26 -22.84
N ALA A 65 -8.95 -14.51 -22.63
CA ALA A 65 -8.93 -13.06 -22.68
C ALA A 65 -7.93 -12.57 -23.74
N GLU A 66 -8.36 -11.56 -24.48
CA GLU A 66 -7.54 -10.89 -25.49
C GLU A 66 -7.59 -9.39 -25.28
N TYR A 67 -6.52 -8.71 -25.69
CA TYR A 67 -6.40 -7.26 -25.62
C TYR A 67 -5.94 -6.71 -26.97
N LYS A 68 -6.25 -5.45 -27.25
CA LYS A 68 -5.69 -4.72 -28.38
C LYS A 68 -5.45 -3.28 -28.01
N SER A 69 -4.50 -2.65 -28.71
CA SER A 69 -4.41 -1.20 -28.74
C SER A 69 -5.25 -0.62 -29.88
N SER A 70 -5.50 0.69 -29.87
CA SER A 70 -6.23 1.38 -30.95
C SER A 70 -5.63 1.20 -32.35
N VAL A 71 -4.36 0.81 -32.46
CA VAL A 71 -3.62 0.66 -33.72
C VAL A 71 -3.23 -0.79 -34.01
N SER A 72 -3.68 -1.76 -33.21
CA SER A 72 -3.33 -3.18 -33.36
C SER A 72 -4.54 -4.11 -33.38
N THR A 73 -4.31 -5.33 -33.86
CA THR A 73 -5.27 -6.43 -33.76
C THR A 73 -5.26 -7.02 -32.36
N TYR A 74 -6.30 -7.82 -32.04
CA TYR A 74 -6.36 -8.57 -30.80
C TYR A 74 -5.16 -9.52 -30.67
N ARG A 75 -4.55 -9.48 -29.48
CA ARG A 75 -3.47 -10.35 -29.03
C ARG A 75 -3.97 -11.16 -27.85
N THR A 76 -3.50 -12.39 -27.78
CA THR A 76 -3.75 -13.29 -26.66
C THR A 76 -3.15 -12.71 -25.38
N GLY A 77 -3.94 -12.64 -24.31
CA GLY A 77 -3.42 -12.44 -22.95
C GLY A 77 -3.51 -13.75 -22.18
N CYS A 78 -4.58 -13.92 -21.39
CA CYS A 78 -4.80 -15.16 -20.63
C CYS A 78 -5.54 -16.22 -21.43
N VAL A 79 -5.15 -17.48 -21.27
CA VAL A 79 -5.74 -18.64 -21.95
C VAL A 79 -6.07 -19.73 -20.94
N ASN A 80 -7.28 -20.28 -21.05
CA ASN A 80 -7.79 -21.37 -20.21
C ASN A 80 -7.60 -21.13 -18.72
N ILE A 81 -7.91 -19.92 -18.24
CA ILE A 81 -7.85 -19.58 -16.83
C ILE A 81 -9.19 -19.82 -16.15
N SER A 82 -9.17 -20.23 -14.88
CA SER A 82 -10.39 -20.33 -14.05
C SER A 82 -10.65 -19.07 -13.22
N THR A 83 -9.70 -18.14 -13.20
CA THR A 83 -9.83 -16.84 -12.53
C THR A 83 -10.80 -15.93 -13.29
N LEU A 84 -11.37 -14.96 -12.57
CA LEU A 84 -12.30 -13.96 -13.11
C LEU A 84 -11.61 -12.64 -13.45
N GLU A 85 -10.29 -12.70 -13.53
CA GLU A 85 -9.44 -11.59 -13.91
C GLU A 85 -8.26 -12.08 -14.75
N CYS A 86 -7.79 -11.20 -15.62
CA CYS A 86 -6.61 -11.38 -16.45
C CYS A 86 -5.73 -10.14 -16.36
N ASP A 87 -4.52 -10.32 -15.85
CA ASP A 87 -3.50 -9.28 -15.76
C ASP A 87 -2.66 -9.28 -17.04
N PHE A 88 -2.61 -8.13 -17.74
CA PHE A 88 -1.85 -7.95 -18.97
C PHE A 88 -0.47 -7.30 -18.76
N SER A 89 0.02 -7.19 -17.52
CA SER A 89 1.29 -6.54 -17.18
C SER A 89 2.53 -7.21 -17.76
N SER A 90 2.50 -8.52 -17.97
CA SER A 90 3.59 -9.28 -18.61
C SER A 90 3.70 -8.99 -20.10
N GLU A 91 2.67 -8.37 -20.68
CA GLU A 91 2.61 -8.10 -22.10
C GLU A 91 3.34 -6.81 -22.46
N ASN A 92 3.68 -6.65 -23.74
CA ASN A 92 4.30 -5.43 -24.25
C ASN A 92 3.29 -4.27 -24.36
N ILE A 93 2.90 -3.75 -23.21
CA ILE A 93 1.94 -2.65 -23.03
C ILE A 93 2.70 -1.31 -23.01
N SER A 94 2.27 -0.38 -23.84
CA SER A 94 2.80 0.98 -23.91
C SER A 94 2.08 1.88 -22.93
N VAL A 95 2.83 2.64 -22.13
CA VAL A 95 2.28 3.61 -21.17
C VAL A 95 1.43 4.71 -21.79
N TYR A 96 1.56 4.97 -23.11
CA TYR A 96 0.78 5.97 -23.85
C TYR A 96 -0.31 5.34 -24.72
N GLY A 97 -0.53 4.02 -24.61
CA GLY A 97 -1.50 3.30 -25.40
C GLY A 97 -2.92 3.44 -24.88
N THR A 98 -3.87 3.46 -25.81
CA THR A 98 -5.29 3.22 -25.52
C THR A 98 -5.62 1.77 -25.81
N TYR A 99 -6.19 1.08 -24.82
CA TYR A 99 -6.45 -0.34 -24.83
C TYR A 99 -7.93 -0.65 -24.68
N THR A 100 -8.33 -1.73 -25.31
CA THR A 100 -9.60 -2.41 -25.08
C THR A 100 -9.34 -3.91 -25.04
N SER A 101 -10.24 -4.65 -24.41
CA SER A 101 -10.07 -6.07 -24.20
C SER A 101 -11.39 -6.80 -24.34
N ARG A 102 -11.30 -8.11 -24.52
CA ARG A 102 -12.45 -8.99 -24.63
C ARG A 102 -12.19 -10.30 -23.92
N VAL A 103 -13.25 -10.90 -23.41
CA VAL A 103 -13.20 -12.19 -22.75
C VAL A 103 -14.36 -13.06 -23.20
N ARG A 104 -14.14 -14.37 -23.25
CA ARG A 104 -15.18 -15.38 -23.50
C ARG A 104 -15.03 -16.53 -22.51
N ALA A 105 -16.16 -17.14 -22.19
CA ALA A 105 -16.21 -18.36 -21.40
C ALA A 105 -16.07 -19.59 -22.32
N GLN A 106 -15.50 -20.66 -21.78
CA GLN A 106 -15.31 -21.94 -22.45
C GLN A 106 -15.69 -23.09 -21.51
N TYR A 107 -16.48 -24.02 -22.03
CA TYR A 107 -16.87 -25.25 -21.36
C TYR A 107 -16.63 -26.44 -22.29
N GLY A 108 -15.56 -27.19 -22.04
CA GLY A 108 -15.08 -28.21 -22.96
C GLY A 108 -14.77 -27.62 -24.34
N VAL A 109 -15.49 -28.09 -25.37
CA VAL A 109 -15.37 -27.62 -26.76
C VAL A 109 -16.23 -26.41 -27.09
N GLN A 110 -17.20 -26.07 -26.23
CA GLN A 110 -18.11 -24.95 -26.46
C GLN A 110 -17.49 -23.64 -25.96
N SER A 111 -17.63 -22.58 -26.75
CA SER A 111 -17.19 -21.22 -26.40
C SER A 111 -18.35 -20.26 -26.50
N SER A 112 -18.44 -19.31 -25.56
CA SER A 112 -19.39 -18.21 -25.66
C SER A 112 -19.00 -17.22 -26.75
N ALA A 113 -19.92 -16.30 -27.05
CA ALA A 113 -19.57 -15.06 -27.72
C ALA A 113 -18.54 -14.26 -26.89
N TRP A 114 -17.79 -13.39 -27.57
CA TRP A 114 -16.87 -12.46 -26.91
C TRP A 114 -17.66 -11.31 -26.27
N GLY A 115 -17.44 -11.06 -24.99
CA GLY A 115 -17.83 -9.81 -24.35
C GLY A 115 -16.68 -8.81 -24.37
N GLN A 116 -16.98 -7.54 -24.64
CA GLN A 116 -15.97 -6.47 -24.74
C GLN A 116 -15.97 -5.57 -23.50
N SER A 117 -14.80 -5.03 -23.17
CA SER A 117 -14.61 -4.08 -22.09
C SER A 117 -14.81 -2.62 -22.53
N ASN A 118 -14.75 -1.71 -21.56
CA ASN A 118 -14.47 -0.29 -21.80
C ASN A 118 -13.06 -0.08 -22.38
N ASN A 119 -12.80 1.14 -22.85
CA ASN A 119 -11.47 1.58 -23.28
C ASN A 119 -10.75 2.30 -22.13
N ILE A 120 -9.43 2.17 -22.07
CA ILE A 120 -8.56 2.89 -21.13
C ILE A 120 -7.35 3.43 -21.88
N THR A 121 -7.03 4.70 -21.69
CA THR A 121 -5.76 5.32 -22.09
C THR A 121 -4.85 5.40 -20.88
N LEU A 122 -3.77 4.61 -20.85
CA LEU A 122 -3.01 4.36 -19.62
C LEU A 122 -2.48 5.64 -18.94
N ASP A 123 -1.84 6.55 -19.67
CA ASP A 123 -1.30 7.80 -19.11
C ASP A 123 -2.37 8.80 -18.66
N LYS A 124 -3.64 8.61 -19.03
CA LYS A 124 -4.74 9.53 -18.69
C LYS A 124 -5.71 8.97 -17.67
N ASP A 125 -5.93 7.65 -17.70
CA ASP A 125 -7.04 7.00 -17.00
C ASP A 125 -6.56 6.06 -15.88
N THR A 126 -5.26 5.74 -15.78
CA THR A 126 -4.75 4.89 -14.68
C THR A 126 -5.06 5.53 -13.33
N LEU A 127 -5.49 4.71 -12.37
CA LEU A 127 -5.56 5.17 -10.99
C LEU A 127 -4.14 5.20 -10.41
N ILE A 128 -3.70 6.38 -9.97
CA ILE A 128 -2.41 6.55 -9.32
C ILE A 128 -2.60 6.28 -7.82
N GLY A 129 -1.89 5.28 -7.31
CA GLY A 129 -1.87 4.92 -5.90
C GLY A 129 -1.19 5.97 -5.01
N PRO A 130 -1.30 5.83 -3.69
CA PRO A 130 -0.71 6.78 -2.76
C PRO A 130 0.82 6.71 -2.76
N PRO A 131 1.52 7.85 -2.59
CA PRO A 131 2.93 7.82 -2.26
C PRO A 131 3.15 7.29 -0.84
N SER A 132 4.35 6.78 -0.58
CA SER A 132 4.79 6.48 0.79
C SER A 132 5.41 7.72 1.40
N VAL A 133 5.07 8.02 2.66
CA VAL A 133 5.55 9.21 3.38
C VAL A 133 6.26 8.76 4.64
N SER A 134 7.40 9.37 4.93
CA SER A 134 8.15 9.21 6.18
C SER A 134 8.51 10.59 6.71
N LEU A 135 8.51 10.73 8.04
CA LEU A 135 8.73 11.99 8.72
C LEU A 135 9.91 11.84 9.68
N PHE A 136 10.77 12.85 9.72
CA PHE A 136 11.92 12.89 10.63
C PHE A 136 11.96 14.25 11.33
N SER A 137 11.90 14.26 12.65
CA SER A 137 12.04 15.50 13.43
C SER A 137 13.52 15.88 13.59
N ASN A 138 13.80 17.16 13.36
CA ASN A 138 15.07 17.79 13.70
C ASN A 138 14.77 19.11 14.43
N GLY A 139 14.61 19.03 15.75
CA GLY A 139 14.14 20.16 16.56
C GLY A 139 12.74 20.61 16.11
N ALA A 140 12.61 21.91 15.82
CA ALA A 140 11.37 22.54 15.37
C ALA A 140 11.15 22.44 13.83
N VAL A 141 11.93 21.60 13.15
CA VAL A 141 11.79 21.30 11.73
C VAL A 141 11.35 19.85 11.56
N LEU A 142 10.46 19.60 10.62
CA LEU A 142 10.05 18.25 10.23
C LEU A 142 10.47 17.98 8.79
N GLU A 143 11.41 17.07 8.59
CA GLU A 143 11.79 16.61 7.26
C GLU A 143 10.77 15.59 6.77
N VAL A 144 10.23 15.82 5.57
CA VAL A 144 9.31 14.90 4.90
C VAL A 144 10.06 14.20 3.78
N ASP A 145 10.07 12.87 3.81
CA ASP A 145 10.57 12.00 2.74
C ASP A 145 9.38 11.33 2.05
N ILE A 146 9.27 11.52 0.73
CA ILE A 146 8.19 11.02 -0.12
C ILE A 146 8.81 10.04 -1.12
N LYS A 147 8.21 8.86 -1.23
CA LYS A 147 8.53 7.88 -2.27
C LYS A 147 7.36 7.71 -3.22
N ASP A 148 7.67 7.76 -4.52
CA ASP A 148 6.70 7.52 -5.58
C ASP A 148 6.11 6.10 -5.46
N PRO A 149 4.81 5.92 -5.79
CA PRO A 149 4.23 4.58 -5.92
C PRO A 149 4.95 3.78 -7.00
N VAL A 150 5.09 2.48 -6.76
CA VAL A 150 5.64 1.55 -7.75
C VAL A 150 4.63 1.35 -8.86
N PHE A 151 5.09 1.51 -10.09
CA PHE A 151 4.32 1.30 -11.31
C PHE A 151 4.82 0.05 -12.02
N THR A 152 3.91 -0.71 -12.62
CA THR A 152 4.23 -2.04 -13.16
C THR A 152 5.03 -1.99 -14.46
N ILE A 153 4.75 -1.03 -15.35
CA ILE A 153 5.34 -0.97 -16.70
C ILE A 153 6.55 -0.02 -16.77
N SER A 154 6.52 1.09 -16.04
CA SER A 154 7.56 2.15 -16.09
C SER A 154 7.52 2.95 -14.80
N ASN A 155 8.51 3.79 -14.52
CA ASN A 155 8.49 4.65 -13.35
C ASN A 155 7.49 5.81 -13.50
N LEU A 156 6.87 6.24 -12.39
CA LEU A 156 5.94 7.38 -12.37
C LEU A 156 6.54 8.62 -13.06
N ARG A 157 7.80 8.95 -12.74
CA ARG A 157 8.50 10.13 -13.27
C ARG A 157 8.84 10.04 -14.76
N ASN A 158 8.91 8.84 -15.34
CA ASN A 158 9.12 8.68 -16.77
C ASN A 158 7.86 9.02 -17.58
N VAL A 159 6.68 8.73 -17.02
CA VAL A 159 5.38 9.02 -17.65
C VAL A 159 4.90 10.44 -17.32
N TYR A 160 5.07 10.83 -16.05
CA TYR A 160 4.63 12.10 -15.49
C TYR A 160 5.83 12.91 -14.98
N HIS A 161 6.69 13.35 -15.89
CA HIS A 161 7.91 14.12 -15.57
C HIS A 161 7.67 15.36 -14.70
N LEU A 162 6.51 16.03 -14.85
CA LEU A 162 6.12 17.20 -14.06
C LEU A 162 5.18 16.88 -12.88
N ALA A 163 5.04 15.61 -12.47
CA ALA A 163 4.17 15.27 -11.34
C ALA A 163 4.54 16.08 -10.09
N THR A 164 3.54 16.57 -9.38
CA THR A 164 3.71 17.34 -8.14
C THR A 164 3.10 16.59 -6.98
N TYR A 165 3.63 16.85 -5.79
CA TYR A 165 3.07 16.44 -4.52
C TYR A 165 2.32 17.61 -3.91
N ASN A 166 1.02 17.41 -3.67
CA ASN A 166 0.20 18.27 -2.83
C ASN A 166 0.34 17.76 -1.39
N VAL A 167 1.09 18.49 -0.59
CA VAL A 167 1.42 18.14 0.79
C VAL A 167 0.52 18.96 1.68
N SER A 168 -0.33 18.29 2.45
CA SER A 168 -1.18 18.91 3.47
C SER A 168 -0.62 18.54 4.85
N TYR A 169 -0.40 19.52 5.71
CA TYR A 169 0.05 19.28 7.07
C TYR A 169 -0.70 20.15 8.08
N TRP A 170 -0.80 19.67 9.31
CA TRP A 170 -1.49 20.37 10.39
C TRP A 170 -0.95 19.93 11.75
N LYS A 171 -1.06 20.81 12.74
CA LYS A 171 -0.81 20.47 14.14
C LYS A 171 -1.96 19.60 14.65
N GLN A 172 -1.66 18.56 15.40
CA GLN A 172 -2.69 17.71 16.00
C GLN A 172 -3.62 18.55 16.89
N GLY A 173 -4.94 18.35 16.74
CA GLY A 173 -5.97 19.13 17.42
C GLY A 173 -6.35 20.43 16.72
N GLN A 174 -5.73 20.77 15.59
CA GLN A 174 -6.13 21.87 14.73
C GLN A 174 -6.85 21.35 13.47
N ASP A 175 -7.98 21.96 13.13
CA ASP A 175 -8.76 21.58 11.94
C ASP A 175 -8.21 22.19 10.63
N THR A 176 -7.52 23.32 10.75
CA THR A 176 -6.94 24.03 9.60
C THR A 176 -5.69 23.32 9.10
N LYS A 177 -5.72 22.91 7.83
CA LYS A 177 -4.58 22.31 7.14
C LYS A 177 -3.82 23.35 6.33
N GLU A 178 -2.52 23.43 6.57
CA GLU A 178 -1.59 24.12 5.69
C GLU A 178 -1.29 23.25 4.47
N LYS A 179 -1.05 23.88 3.32
CA LYS A 179 -0.84 23.19 2.04
C LYS A 179 0.37 23.76 1.33
N MET A 180 1.17 22.88 0.77
CA MET A 180 2.24 23.24 -0.17
C MET A 180 2.22 22.31 -1.38
N ILE A 181 2.84 22.78 -2.47
CA ILE A 181 3.04 21.99 -3.68
C ILE A 181 4.54 21.93 -3.94
N THR A 182 5.07 20.74 -4.17
CA THR A 182 6.49 20.53 -4.47
C THR A 182 6.68 19.39 -5.46
N GLN A 183 7.80 19.39 -6.18
CA GLN A 183 8.23 18.24 -6.99
C GLN A 183 9.32 17.42 -6.29
N LEU A 184 9.86 17.93 -5.18
CA LEU A 184 10.95 17.31 -4.45
C LEU A 184 10.45 16.11 -3.65
N HIS A 185 11.20 15.01 -3.69
CA HIS A 185 10.99 13.84 -2.83
C HIS A 185 11.31 14.13 -1.36
N ARG A 186 12.15 15.14 -1.08
CA ARG A 186 12.51 15.54 0.28
C ARG A 186 12.38 17.03 0.46
N MET A 187 11.73 17.45 1.54
CA MET A 187 11.60 18.87 1.88
C MET A 187 11.39 19.07 3.39
N PRO A 188 11.92 20.18 3.95
CA PRO A 188 11.67 20.54 5.33
C PRO A 188 10.34 21.31 5.47
N LEU A 189 9.59 20.99 6.53
CA LEU A 189 8.54 21.84 7.09
C LEU A 189 9.18 22.74 8.15
N ASN A 190 9.30 24.02 7.85
CA ASN A 190 9.92 25.00 8.74
C ASN A 190 8.90 25.73 9.61
N HIS A 191 9.39 26.45 10.62
CA HIS A 191 8.58 27.33 11.49
C HIS A 191 7.47 26.61 12.25
N LEU A 192 7.67 25.33 12.59
CA LEU A 192 6.74 24.57 13.42
C LEU A 192 6.92 24.91 14.90
N ASN A 193 5.86 24.73 15.69
CA ASN A 193 5.97 24.82 17.14
C ASN A 193 6.80 23.64 17.67
N ALA A 194 7.70 23.88 18.63
CA ALA A 194 8.38 22.81 19.36
C ALA A 194 7.38 21.99 20.20
N TRP A 195 7.75 20.75 20.55
CA TRP A 195 6.96 19.84 21.41
C TRP A 195 5.53 19.63 20.92
N SER A 196 5.33 19.67 19.62
CA SER A 196 4.00 19.61 19.01
C SER A 196 3.97 18.48 17.99
N GLN A 197 2.91 17.68 18.03
CA GLN A 197 2.71 16.64 17.02
C GLN A 197 2.10 17.25 15.77
N TYR A 198 2.73 16.99 14.62
CA TYR A 198 2.24 17.39 13.31
C TYR A 198 1.92 16.15 12.49
N CYS A 199 0.84 16.23 11.74
CA CYS A 199 0.40 15.18 10.82
C CYS A 199 0.53 15.68 9.38
N VAL A 200 0.93 14.79 8.49
CA VAL A 200 1.16 15.06 7.07
C VAL A 200 0.40 14.04 6.22
N GLN A 201 -0.21 14.53 5.15
CA GLN A 201 -0.86 13.73 4.11
C GLN A 201 -0.46 14.27 2.74
N VAL A 202 -0.04 13.38 1.84
CA VAL A 202 0.48 13.74 0.52
C VAL A 202 -0.38 13.13 -0.58
N GLN A 203 -0.66 13.89 -1.62
CA GLN A 203 -1.39 13.43 -2.80
C GLN A 203 -0.60 13.80 -4.07
N ILE A 204 -0.58 12.91 -5.06
CA ILE A 204 0.10 13.16 -6.33
C ILE A 204 -0.86 13.81 -7.31
N ASN A 205 -0.42 14.88 -7.95
CA ASN A 205 -1.12 15.54 -9.05
C ASN A 205 -0.26 15.49 -10.32
N THR A 206 -0.92 15.35 -11.47
CA THR A 206 -0.26 15.34 -12.77
C THR A 206 -1.04 16.20 -13.76
N TYR A 207 -0.40 16.60 -14.86
CA TYR A 207 -1.07 17.33 -15.93
C TYR A 207 -1.78 16.41 -16.94
N ARG A 208 -1.23 15.22 -17.19
CA ARG A 208 -1.76 14.27 -18.19
C ARG A 208 -2.97 13.49 -17.66
N ASN A 209 -2.87 13.02 -16.42
CA ASN A 209 -3.96 12.35 -15.72
C ASN A 209 -4.68 13.38 -14.84
N LEU A 210 -5.90 13.71 -15.23
CA LEU A 210 -6.72 14.71 -14.56
C LEU A 210 -7.32 14.18 -13.25
N ASN A 211 -7.34 12.86 -13.05
CA ASN A 211 -7.76 12.26 -11.80
C ASN A 211 -6.62 12.41 -10.78
N PRO A 212 -6.84 13.07 -9.63
CA PRO A 212 -5.81 13.16 -8.61
C PRO A 212 -5.50 11.76 -8.06
N GLY A 213 -4.24 11.52 -7.74
CA GLY A 213 -3.82 10.26 -7.15
C GLY A 213 -4.50 10.00 -5.80
N LYS A 214 -4.47 8.77 -5.31
CA LYS A 214 -4.97 8.47 -3.96
C LYS A 214 -4.13 9.21 -2.91
N PRO A 215 -4.75 9.78 -1.87
CA PRO A 215 -4.01 10.42 -0.79
C PRO A 215 -3.25 9.36 0.02
N SER A 216 -2.06 9.71 0.51
CA SER A 216 -1.29 8.88 1.41
C SER A 216 -2.02 8.64 2.73
N ASN A 217 -1.54 7.64 3.47
CA ASN A 217 -1.87 7.52 4.88
C ASN A 217 -1.41 8.78 5.62
N ILE A 218 -2.17 9.16 6.64
CA ILE A 218 -1.80 10.26 7.53
C ILE A 218 -0.64 9.77 8.39
N THR A 219 0.51 10.43 8.29
CA THR A 219 1.71 10.12 9.08
C THR A 219 1.92 11.26 10.05
N CYS A 220 2.16 10.98 11.32
CA CYS A 220 2.34 12.02 12.34
C CYS A 220 3.67 11.84 13.06
N GLU A 221 4.31 12.94 13.41
CA GLU A 221 5.61 12.99 14.09
C GLU A 221 5.66 14.20 15.03
N SER A 222 6.38 14.06 16.13
CA SER A 222 6.49 15.12 17.14
C SER A 222 7.74 15.94 16.93
N THR A 223 7.59 17.27 16.89
CA THR A 223 8.74 18.17 16.90
C THR A 223 9.44 18.14 18.25
N THR A 224 10.76 18.19 18.21
CA THR A 224 11.62 18.21 19.39
C THR A 224 12.12 19.64 19.65
N ASN A 225 12.79 19.86 20.78
CA ASN A 225 13.36 21.17 21.06
C ASN A 225 14.70 21.34 20.34
N PRO A 226 14.88 22.34 19.46
CA PRO A 226 16.20 22.64 18.90
C PRO A 226 17.21 23.07 19.98
N ASN A 227 16.72 23.56 21.13
CA ASN A 227 17.53 24.01 22.27
C ASN A 227 17.72 22.92 23.35
N GLU A 228 17.22 21.70 23.16
CA GLU A 228 17.76 20.53 23.88
C GLU A 228 19.10 20.17 23.24
N ALA A 229 20.05 21.09 23.39
CA ALA A 229 21.44 20.80 23.25
C ALA A 229 21.75 19.57 24.13
N PRO A 230 22.16 18.42 23.58
CA PRO A 230 22.52 17.25 24.39
C PRO A 230 23.63 17.57 25.40
N TRP A 231 24.40 18.64 25.11
CA TRP A 231 25.44 19.16 25.98
C TRP A 231 24.92 19.95 27.18
N LEU A 232 23.69 20.49 27.16
CA LEU A 232 23.15 21.30 28.27
C LEU A 232 23.07 20.50 29.59
N PRO A 233 22.51 19.27 29.64
CA PRO A 233 22.59 18.44 30.84
C PRO A 233 24.04 18.03 31.17
N ALA A 234 24.90 17.79 30.17
CA ALA A 234 26.29 17.46 30.40
C ALA A 234 27.08 18.61 31.06
N VAL A 235 26.83 19.85 30.64
CA VAL A 235 27.43 21.07 31.23
C VAL A 235 26.91 21.32 32.63
N LEU A 236 25.61 21.13 32.88
CA LEU A 236 25.04 21.24 34.23
C LEU A 236 25.68 20.24 35.20
N VAL A 237 25.87 18.99 34.75
CA VAL A 237 26.57 17.95 35.53
C VAL A 237 28.04 18.33 35.76
N PHE A 238 28.74 18.79 34.73
CA PHE A 238 30.14 19.20 34.84
C PHE A 238 30.32 20.35 35.86
N VAL A 239 29.47 21.37 35.79
CA VAL A 239 29.49 22.50 36.74
C VAL A 239 29.22 22.01 38.17
N ALA A 240 28.25 21.10 38.36
CA ALA A 240 27.96 20.52 39.67
C ALA A 240 29.16 19.72 40.24
N VAL A 241 29.87 18.95 39.41
CA VAL A 241 31.08 18.21 39.80
C VAL A 241 32.21 19.17 40.19
N VAL A 242 32.42 20.25 39.43
CA VAL A 242 33.42 21.27 39.77
C VAL A 242 33.10 21.92 41.11
N ILE A 243 31.85 22.35 41.33
CA ILE A 243 31.42 22.98 42.59
C ILE A 243 31.62 22.03 43.78
N THR A 244 31.20 20.77 43.66
CA THR A 244 31.38 19.78 44.72
C THR A 244 32.85 19.51 45.03
N SER A 245 33.71 19.41 44.00
CA SER A 245 35.16 19.25 44.19
C SER A 245 35.80 20.43 44.94
N VAL A 246 35.39 21.67 44.62
CA VAL A 246 35.89 22.88 45.27
C VAL A 246 35.46 22.92 46.73
N ILE A 247 34.20 22.58 47.02
CA ILE A 247 33.71 22.50 48.40
C ILE A 247 34.50 21.46 49.21
N VAL A 248 34.76 20.28 48.65
CA VAL A 248 35.58 19.24 49.30
C VAL A 248 37.00 19.73 49.55
N ALA A 249 37.64 20.37 48.57
CA ALA A 249 38.98 20.93 48.72
C ALA A 249 39.05 22.01 49.82
N ILE A 250 38.03 22.87 49.90
CA ILE A 250 37.88 23.86 50.98
C ILE A 250 37.75 23.14 52.32
N VAL A 251 36.85 22.18 52.48
CA VAL A 251 36.68 21.45 53.74
C VAL A 251 37.99 20.79 54.19
N ILE A 252 38.72 20.16 53.25
CA ILE A 252 40.03 19.55 53.53
C ILE A 252 41.05 20.62 53.96
N TYR A 253 41.13 21.73 53.24
CA TYR A 253 42.05 22.83 53.57
C TYR A 253 41.79 23.40 54.96
N TRP A 254 40.52 23.64 55.31
CA TRP A 254 40.14 24.18 56.63
C TRP A 254 40.40 23.16 57.75
N LYS A 255 40.15 21.86 57.50
CA LYS A 255 40.47 20.79 58.44
C LYS A 255 41.98 20.60 58.63
N CYS A 256 42.77 20.77 57.57
CA CYS A 256 44.23 20.70 57.62
C CYS A 256 44.82 21.91 58.36
N LYS A 257 44.27 23.11 58.10
CA LYS A 257 44.64 24.33 58.82
C LYS A 257 44.30 24.26 60.31
N SER A 258 43.12 23.72 60.68
CA SER A 258 42.75 23.58 62.10
C SER A 258 43.62 22.56 62.86
N GLN A 259 44.10 21.52 62.18
CA GLN A 259 45.06 20.57 62.76
C GLN A 259 46.48 21.15 62.87
N LEU A 260 46.91 22.03 61.97
CA LEU A 260 48.20 22.73 62.09
C LEU A 260 48.21 23.76 63.24
N THR A 261 47.05 24.27 63.65
CA THR A 261 46.90 25.17 64.80
C THR A 261 46.37 24.43 66.02
N CYS A 262 47.06 23.40 66.49
CA CYS A 262 46.94 22.92 67.86
C CYS A 262 48.20 23.31 68.67
N PRO A 263 48.05 23.98 69.83
CA PRO A 263 49.16 24.56 70.57
C PRO A 263 50.00 23.50 71.28
N LYS A 264 51.32 23.68 71.27
CA LYS A 264 52.19 23.14 72.32
C LYS A 264 51.82 23.85 73.62
N ASN A 265 51.38 23.09 74.63
CA ASN A 265 51.77 23.23 76.04
C ASN A 265 50.91 22.29 76.90
N LYS A 266 51.44 21.12 77.26
CA LYS A 266 51.17 20.55 78.58
C LYS A 266 52.26 21.11 79.50
N LEU A 267 51.92 22.21 80.18
CA LEU A 267 52.66 22.68 81.34
C LEU A 267 52.50 21.60 82.43
N LEU A 268 53.59 20.97 82.81
CA LEU A 268 53.65 20.00 83.90
C LEU A 268 53.80 20.80 85.22
N GLU A 269 52.71 21.39 85.70
CA GLU A 269 52.57 21.78 87.11
C GLU A 269 51.59 20.81 87.77
N ASP A 270 52.11 19.69 88.28
CA ASP A 270 51.46 18.94 89.34
C ASP A 270 52.50 18.10 90.09
N PHE A 271 53.30 18.76 90.94
CA PHE A 271 53.99 18.14 92.07
C PHE A 271 54.25 19.19 93.14
N ARG A 272 53.18 19.61 93.81
CA ARG A 272 53.27 20.10 95.19
C ARG A 272 51.95 19.79 95.87
N ASP A 273 51.84 18.57 96.38
CA ASP A 273 51.41 18.29 97.75
C ASP A 273 51.59 16.81 98.07
N VAL A 274 51.82 16.52 99.35
CA VAL A 274 51.96 15.22 100.02
C VAL A 274 53.41 14.71 100.22
N SER A 275 54.05 15.20 101.28
CA SER A 275 54.62 14.35 102.35
C SER A 275 55.19 15.20 103.52
N ILE A 276 54.32 15.52 104.49
CA ILE A 276 54.69 15.67 105.90
C ILE A 276 53.78 14.71 106.67
N SER A 277 54.34 13.57 107.09
CA SER A 277 54.08 12.84 108.33
C SER A 277 54.90 11.55 108.33
#